data_AF-A0AA94HMJ4-F1
#
_entry.id   AF-A0AA94HMJ4-F1
#
_cell.length_a   1.000
_cell.length_b   1.000
_cell.length_c   1.000
_cell.angle_alpha   90.00
_cell.angle_beta   90.00
_cell.angle_gamma   90.00
#
_symmetry.space_group_name_H-M   'P 1'
#
loop_
_entity.id
_entity.type
_entity.pdbx_description
1 polymer ?
#
loop_
_entity_poly.entity_id
_entity_poly.type
_entity_poly.pdbx_seq_one_letter_code
_entity_poly.pdbx_strand_id
1 'polypeptide(L)'
;MSGEARRPLFDPRDRDISPAAARRYALYEVLHTVADFTAATLFIVGSILFFFESTMRIATWGFLLGSICFALKPAIRLARELWLAKQHDVERLAGAAPEAPGSFRVRSSERDHAARQDVETPPGPDRAPE
;
A
#
# COMPACT_ATOMS: atom_id res chain seq x y z
N MET A 1 -19.11 22.28 -27.86
CA MET A 1 -17.76 22.29 -27.26
C MET A 1 -17.75 21.23 -26.17
N SER A 2 -17.44 20.00 -26.56
CA SER A 2 -17.59 18.81 -25.72
C SER A 2 -16.45 18.74 -24.71
N GLY A 3 -16.79 18.70 -23.42
CA GLY A 3 -15.83 18.55 -22.33
C GLY A 3 -15.18 17.17 -22.38
N GLU A 4 -13.86 17.13 -22.54
CA GLU A 4 -13.05 15.95 -22.26
C GLU A 4 -13.07 15.70 -20.75
N ALA A 5 -13.94 14.79 -20.33
CA ALA A 5 -13.94 14.21 -19.00
C ALA A 5 -12.60 13.47 -18.79
N ARG A 6 -11.66 14.15 -18.13
CA ARG A 6 -10.35 13.61 -17.77
C ARG A 6 -10.54 12.47 -16.77
N ARG A 7 -10.52 11.22 -17.26
CA ARG A 7 -10.54 10.04 -16.38
C ARG A 7 -9.24 10.00 -15.57
N PRO A 8 -9.31 9.77 -14.25
CA PRO A 8 -8.11 9.57 -13.43
C PRO A 8 -7.35 8.33 -13.92
N LEU A 9 -6.02 8.43 -14.05
CA LEU A 9 -5.12 7.36 -14.54
C LEU A 9 -5.09 6.13 -13.62
N PHE A 10 -5.63 6.26 -12.40
CA PHE A 10 -5.85 5.18 -11.45
C PHE A 10 -7.30 5.25 -10.97
N ASP A 11 -8.20 4.61 -11.71
CA ASP A 11 -9.53 4.28 -11.23
C ASP A 11 -9.45 2.89 -10.56
N PRO A 12 -9.70 2.75 -9.25
CA PRO A 12 -9.80 1.44 -8.58
C PRO A 12 -10.88 0.52 -9.17
N ARG A 13 -11.72 1.04 -10.08
CA ARG A 13 -12.72 0.29 -10.85
C ARG A 13 -12.25 -0.12 -12.24
N ASP A 14 -10.99 0.13 -12.59
CA ASP A 14 -10.36 -0.49 -13.76
C ASP A 14 -10.17 -1.99 -13.47
N ARG A 15 -11.29 -2.70 -13.58
CA ARG A 15 -11.52 -4.12 -13.28
C ARG A 15 -10.94 -5.03 -14.36
N ASP A 16 -10.06 -4.52 -15.22
CA ASP A 16 -9.31 -5.30 -16.20
C ASP A 16 -8.09 -5.99 -15.55
N ILE A 17 -8.20 -6.35 -14.27
CA ILE A 17 -7.45 -7.51 -13.77
C ILE A 17 -8.00 -8.70 -14.54
N SER A 18 -7.31 -9.08 -15.60
CA SER A 18 -7.58 -10.28 -16.39
C SER A 18 -8.07 -11.40 -15.45
N PRO A 19 -9.18 -12.10 -15.74
CA PRO A 19 -9.71 -13.14 -14.85
C PRO A 19 -8.64 -14.21 -14.47
N ALA A 20 -7.61 -14.37 -15.30
CA ALA A 20 -6.44 -15.19 -15.01
C ALA A 20 -5.56 -14.65 -13.86
N ALA A 21 -5.39 -13.33 -13.73
CA ALA A 21 -4.61 -12.70 -12.66
C ALA A 21 -5.35 -12.74 -11.32
N ALA A 22 -6.67 -12.54 -11.30
CA ALA A 22 -7.49 -12.67 -10.10
C ALA A 22 -7.39 -14.07 -9.46
N ARG A 23 -7.37 -15.13 -10.30
CA ARG A 23 -7.25 -16.52 -9.82
C ARG A 23 -5.88 -16.81 -9.19
N ARG A 24 -4.80 -16.23 -9.71
CA ARG A 24 -3.45 -16.35 -9.11
C ARG A 24 -3.38 -15.66 -7.77
N TYR A 25 -3.96 -14.47 -7.65
CA TYR A 25 -4.01 -13.73 -6.40
C TYR A 25 -4.71 -14.53 -5.29
N ALA A 26 -5.89 -15.09 -5.59
CA ALA A 26 -6.63 -15.94 -4.66
C ALA A 26 -5.83 -17.19 -4.24
N LEU A 27 -5.11 -17.83 -5.18
CA LEU A 27 -4.24 -18.96 -4.86
C LEU A 27 -3.10 -18.55 -3.90
N TYR A 28 -2.46 -17.39 -4.13
CA TYR A 28 -1.42 -16.88 -3.25
C TYR A 28 -1.92 -16.58 -1.84
N GLU A 29 -3.13 -16.03 -1.71
CA GLU A 29 -3.71 -15.73 -0.40
C GLU A 29 -4.03 -17.02 0.38
N VAL A 30 -4.61 -18.02 -0.29
CA VAL A 30 -4.82 -19.36 0.29
C VAL A 30 -3.49 -20.02 0.67
N LEU A 31 -2.47 -19.97 -0.20
CA LEU A 31 -1.15 -20.53 0.07
C LEU A 31 -0.49 -19.89 1.30
N HIS A 32 -0.61 -18.57 1.48
CA HIS A 32 -0.12 -17.90 2.69
C HIS A 32 -0.86 -18.36 3.94
N THR A 33 -2.19 -18.44 3.91
CA THR A 33 -2.97 -18.93 5.05
C THR A 33 -2.60 -20.38 5.40
N VAL A 34 -2.42 -21.24 4.40
CA VAL A 34 -1.97 -22.62 4.61
C VAL A 34 -0.56 -22.66 5.20
N ALA A 35 0.37 -21.83 4.70
CA ALA A 35 1.72 -21.74 5.23
C ALA A 35 1.74 -21.25 6.69
N ASP A 36 0.95 -20.23 7.02
CA ASP A 36 0.81 -19.69 8.39
C ASP A 36 0.24 -20.76 9.34
N PHE A 37 -0.81 -21.48 8.92
CA PHE A 37 -1.41 -22.54 9.74
C PHE A 37 -0.46 -23.73 9.91
N THR A 38 0.29 -24.08 8.86
CA THR A 38 1.32 -25.13 8.90
C THR A 38 2.44 -24.74 9.86
N ALA A 39 2.91 -23.49 9.80
CA ALA A 39 3.92 -22.96 10.70
C ALA A 39 3.45 -23.03 12.17
N ALA A 40 2.24 -22.55 12.45
CA ALA A 40 1.65 -22.59 13.79
C ALA A 40 1.54 -24.04 14.31
N THR A 41 1.09 -24.97 13.47
CA THR A 41 0.99 -26.39 13.83
C THR A 41 2.36 -26.98 14.15
N LEU A 42 3.36 -26.72 13.31
CA LEU A 42 4.72 -27.20 13.53
C LEU A 42 5.34 -26.64 14.81
N PHE A 43 5.08 -25.38 15.14
CA PHE A 43 5.56 -24.80 16.40
C PHE A 43 4.88 -25.41 17.62
N ILE A 44 3.57 -25.60 17.59
CA ILE A 44 2.84 -26.21 18.71
C ILE A 44 3.31 -27.65 18.91
N VAL A 45 3.32 -28.46 17.86
CA VAL A 45 3.77 -29.86 17.92
C VAL A 45 5.23 -29.93 18.32
N GLY A 46 6.10 -29.13 17.72
CA GLY A 46 7.51 -29.05 18.10
C GLY A 46 7.69 -28.69 19.58
N SER A 47 6.86 -27.78 20.11
CA SER A 47 6.94 -27.35 21.52
C SER A 47 6.58 -28.51 22.45
N ILE A 48 5.60 -29.33 22.06
CA ILE A 48 5.23 -30.54 22.79
C ILE A 48 6.36 -31.59 22.70
N LEU A 49 6.98 -31.77 21.52
CA LEU A 49 8.06 -32.73 21.33
C LEU A 49 9.34 -32.36 22.09
N PHE A 50 9.55 -31.07 22.42
CA PHE A 50 10.69 -30.64 23.23
C PHE A 50 10.65 -31.13 24.69
N PHE A 51 9.51 -31.63 25.18
CA PHE A 51 9.41 -32.22 26.51
C PHE A 51 10.05 -33.61 26.62
N PHE A 52 10.36 -34.26 25.50
CA PHE A 52 10.95 -35.60 25.49
C PHE A 52 12.31 -35.58 24.78
N GLU A 53 13.35 -36.04 25.47
CA GLU A 53 14.72 -36.06 24.96
C GLU A 53 14.85 -36.90 23.66
N SER A 54 14.09 -38.00 23.56
CA SER A 54 14.09 -38.87 22.39
C SER A 54 13.54 -38.20 21.11
N THR A 55 12.65 -37.21 21.24
CA THR A 55 12.04 -36.51 20.09
C THR A 55 12.64 -35.14 19.83
N MET A 56 13.67 -34.73 20.58
CA MET A 56 14.23 -33.38 20.50
C MET A 56 14.78 -33.02 19.12
N ARG A 57 15.42 -33.97 18.40
CA ARG A 57 15.85 -33.75 17.00
C ARG A 57 14.66 -33.45 16.07
N ILE A 58 13.56 -34.19 16.22
CA ILE A 58 12.35 -34.00 15.40
C ILE A 58 11.72 -32.65 15.74
N ALA A 59 11.67 -32.28 17.02
CA ALA A 59 11.21 -30.98 17.49
C ALA A 59 11.99 -29.83 16.85
N THR A 60 13.33 -29.91 16.84
CA THR A 60 14.20 -28.89 16.23
C THR A 60 13.93 -28.72 14.74
N TRP A 61 13.83 -29.81 13.98
CA TRP A 61 13.50 -29.72 12.56
C TRP A 61 12.08 -29.18 12.31
N GLY A 62 11.11 -29.57 13.13
CA GLY A 62 9.76 -29.03 13.10
C GLY A 62 9.75 -27.51 13.33
N PHE A 63 10.48 -27.04 14.33
CA PHE A 63 10.65 -25.61 14.59
C PHE A 63 11.36 -24.87 13.46
N LEU A 64 12.41 -25.45 12.88
CA LEU A 64 13.12 -24.84 11.75
C LEU A 64 12.20 -24.68 10.54
N LEU A 65 11.48 -25.74 10.16
CA LEU A 65 10.50 -25.71 9.08
C LEU A 65 9.37 -24.71 9.37
N GLY A 66 8.82 -24.73 10.59
CA GLY A 66 7.80 -23.77 11.02
C GLY A 66 8.29 -22.32 10.91
N SER A 67 9.55 -22.07 11.27
CA SER A 67 10.19 -20.74 11.19
C SER A 67 10.34 -20.26 9.75
N ILE A 68 10.76 -21.15 8.84
CA ILE A 68 10.86 -20.83 7.41
C ILE A 68 9.49 -20.48 6.84
N CYS A 69 8.46 -21.27 7.13
CA CYS A 69 7.09 -21.00 6.68
C CYS A 69 6.56 -19.67 7.25
N PHE A 70 6.77 -19.41 8.54
CA PHE A 70 6.35 -18.18 9.21
C PHE A 70 7.04 -16.92 8.66
N ALA A 71 8.31 -17.01 8.29
CA ALA A 71 9.08 -15.88 7.77
C ALA A 71 8.64 -15.44 6.35
N LEU A 72 7.98 -16.32 5.59
CA LEU A 72 7.67 -16.08 4.18
C LEU A 72 6.73 -14.87 3.99
N LYS A 73 5.71 -14.73 4.83
CA LYS A 73 4.71 -13.66 4.75
C LYS A 73 5.28 -12.26 5.05
N PRO A 74 5.97 -12.02 6.19
CA PRO A 74 6.61 -10.73 6.43
C PRO A 74 7.71 -10.43 5.40
N ALA A 75 8.43 -11.44 4.89
CA ALA A 75 9.44 -11.24 3.85
C ALA A 75 8.86 -10.71 2.54
N ILE A 76 7.71 -11.25 2.09
CA ILE A 76 7.03 -10.75 0.89
C ILE A 76 6.50 -9.34 1.10
N ARG A 77 5.94 -9.04 2.28
CA ARG A 77 5.49 -7.68 2.61
C ARG A 77 6.67 -6.69 2.59
N LEU A 78 7.79 -7.06 3.21
CA LEU A 78 8.99 -6.24 3.26
C LEU A 78 9.57 -6.02 1.86
N ALA A 79 9.67 -7.07 1.04
CA ALA A 79 10.14 -6.96 -0.34
C ALA A 79 9.29 -5.98 -1.16
N ARG A 80 7.95 -6.02 -0.98
CA ARG A 80 7.03 -5.07 -1.60
C ARG A 80 7.31 -3.63 -1.14
N GLU A 81 7.43 -3.42 0.17
CA GLU A 81 7.69 -2.09 0.75
C GLU A 81 9.03 -1.50 0.28
N LEU A 82 10.09 -2.33 0.18
CA LEU A 82 11.41 -1.91 -0.32
C LEU A 82 11.39 -1.52 -1.81
N TRP A 83 10.62 -2.25 -2.64
CA TRP A 83 10.52 -1.94 -4.06
C TRP A 83 9.76 -0.63 -4.29
N LEU A 84 8.65 -0.40 -3.58
CA LEU A 84 7.93 0.87 -3.62
C LEU A 84 8.80 2.04 -3.14
N ALA A 85 9.54 1.85 -2.04
CA ALA A 85 10.43 2.88 -1.51
C ALA A 85 11.48 3.32 -2.54
N LYS A 86 12.04 2.37 -3.31
CA LYS A 86 12.98 2.69 -4.40
C LYS A 86 12.35 3.51 -5.52
N GLN A 87 11.09 3.25 -5.89
CA GLN A 87 10.44 4.00 -6.96
C GLN A 87 10.15 5.45 -6.60
N HIS A 88 9.68 5.69 -5.37
CA HIS A 88 9.45 7.05 -4.90
C HIS A 88 10.74 7.88 -4.88
N ASP A 89 11.88 7.27 -4.61
CA ASP A 89 13.17 7.97 -4.61
C ASP A 89 13.60 8.35 -6.04
N VAL A 90 13.37 7.45 -7.01
CA VAL A 90 13.60 7.73 -8.44
C VAL A 90 12.70 8.87 -8.94
N GLU A 91 11.42 8.88 -8.57
CA GLU A 91 10.48 9.95 -8.94
C GLU A 91 10.89 11.30 -8.32
N ARG A 92 11.36 11.30 -7.06
CA ARG A 92 11.89 12.52 -6.41
C ARG A 92 13.13 13.05 -7.11
N LEU A 93 14.07 12.18 -7.46
CA LEU A 93 15.29 12.56 -8.18
C LEU A 93 14.97 13.03 -9.61
N ALA A 94 14.05 12.37 -10.31
CA ALA A 94 13.59 12.79 -11.63
C ALA A 94 12.87 14.14 -11.60
N GLY A 95 12.12 14.45 -10.54
CA GLY A 95 11.49 15.76 -10.34
C GLY A 95 12.45 16.88 -9.92
N ALA A 96 13.61 16.54 -9.35
CA ALA A 96 14.66 17.48 -8.97
C ALA A 96 15.74 17.67 -10.06
N ALA A 97 15.73 16.84 -11.11
CA ALA A 97 16.69 16.91 -12.20
C ALA A 97 16.45 18.15 -13.08
N PRO A 98 17.46 18.99 -13.36
CA PRO A 98 17.32 20.22 -14.15
C PRO A 98 16.86 20.01 -15.60
N GLU A 99 16.99 18.79 -16.13
CA GLU A 99 16.82 18.44 -17.54
C GLU A 99 15.66 17.46 -17.82
N ALA A 100 14.70 17.35 -16.90
CA ALA A 100 13.48 16.58 -17.13
C ALA A 100 12.64 17.19 -18.29
N PRO A 101 12.19 16.41 -19.29
CA PRO A 101 11.36 16.92 -20.39
C PRO A 101 10.05 17.51 -19.86
N GLY A 102 9.87 18.81 -20.05
CA GLY A 102 8.94 19.68 -19.32
C GLY A 102 7.43 19.49 -19.55
N SER A 103 6.91 18.26 -19.61
CA SER A 103 5.46 18.02 -19.76
C SER A 103 4.80 17.13 -18.71
N PHE A 104 5.51 16.67 -17.67
CA PHE A 104 4.85 16.04 -16.51
C PHE A 104 4.92 16.94 -15.27
N ARG A 105 4.13 18.03 -15.28
CA ARG A 105 3.87 18.83 -14.09
C ARG A 105 2.90 18.06 -13.20
N VAL A 106 3.42 17.30 -12.24
CA VAL A 106 2.63 16.75 -11.13
C VAL A 106 1.92 17.93 -10.46
N ARG A 107 0.59 17.97 -10.57
CA ARG A 107 -0.27 19.05 -10.09
C ARG A 107 -0.29 19.04 -8.56
N SER A 108 0.71 19.65 -7.93
CA SER A 108 0.66 20.07 -6.54
C SER A 108 -0.25 21.31 -6.40
N SER A 109 -1.21 21.21 -5.48
CA SER A 109 -1.97 22.29 -4.83
C SER A 109 -2.63 23.38 -5.71
N GLU A 110 -3.75 23.04 -6.36
CA GLU A 110 -4.66 24.01 -7.00
C GLU A 110 -5.97 24.26 -6.22
N ARG A 111 -6.04 23.83 -4.96
CA ARG A 111 -7.03 24.22 -3.96
C ARG A 111 -6.20 24.66 -2.76
N ASP A 112 -5.99 25.94 -2.52
CA ASP A 112 -6.84 26.74 -1.62
C ASP A 112 -6.78 28.26 -1.91
N HIS A 113 -6.30 28.68 -3.09
CA HIS A 113 -6.39 30.09 -3.50
C HIS A 113 -7.73 30.48 -4.13
N ALA A 114 -8.61 29.50 -4.37
CA ALA A 114 -9.99 29.72 -4.82
C ALA A 114 -10.95 29.77 -3.62
N ALA A 115 -11.04 30.92 -2.95
CA ALA A 115 -12.24 31.47 -2.29
C ALA A 115 -11.88 32.72 -1.48
N ARG A 116 -11.18 33.67 -2.11
CA ARG A 116 -11.07 35.08 -1.69
C ARG A 116 -12.29 35.91 -2.17
N GLN A 117 -13.42 35.27 -2.40
CA GLN A 117 -14.63 35.88 -2.95
C GLN A 117 -15.80 35.15 -2.32
N ASP A 118 -16.37 35.69 -1.24
CA ASP A 118 -17.75 35.53 -0.74
C ASP A 118 -17.79 36.15 0.67
N VAL A 119 -18.87 36.88 1.01
CA VAL A 119 -19.11 37.70 2.22
C VAL A 119 -18.58 39.16 2.11
N GLU A 120 -19.16 40.06 1.32
CA GLU A 120 -20.49 40.71 1.41
C GLU A 120 -20.54 41.93 2.37
N THR A 121 -20.87 43.10 1.79
CA THR A 121 -21.11 44.43 2.40
C THR A 121 -22.44 44.94 1.79
N PRO A 122 -23.30 45.77 2.43
CA PRO A 122 -23.59 46.12 3.84
C PRO A 122 -25.11 45.92 4.20
N PRO A 123 -25.61 46.38 5.36
CA PRO A 123 -26.36 47.66 5.36
C PRO A 123 -26.15 48.55 6.61
N GLY A 124 -26.47 49.85 6.48
CA GLY A 124 -26.40 50.90 7.54
C GLY A 124 -27.42 50.73 8.68
N PRO A 125 -27.40 51.55 9.76
CA PRO A 125 -27.86 52.96 9.65
C PRO A 125 -27.20 53.98 10.63
N ASP A 126 -27.61 55.24 10.48
CA ASP A 126 -27.72 56.32 11.49
C ASP A 126 -26.46 57.11 11.91
N ARG A 127 -26.35 58.37 11.43
CA ARG A 127 -26.63 59.61 12.19
C ARG A 127 -26.16 60.87 11.43
N ALA A 128 -27.04 61.89 11.40
CA ALA A 128 -26.78 63.32 11.12
C ALA A 128 -25.87 63.95 12.21
N PRO A 129 -25.48 65.26 12.25
CA PRO A 129 -25.86 66.48 11.48
C PRO A 129 -24.61 67.17 10.84
N GLU A 130 -24.58 68.33 10.18
CA GLU A 130 -25.33 69.60 10.16
C GLU A 130 -25.46 70.15 8.72
#